data_AF-A0A4U9HVQ8-F1
#
_entry.id   AF-A0A4U9HVQ8-F1
#
_cell.length_a   1.000
_cell.length_b   1.000
_cell.length_c   1.000
_cell.angle_alpha   90.00
_cell.angle_beta   90.00
_cell.angle_gamma   90.00
#
_symmetry.space_group_name_H-M   'P 1'
#
loop_
_entity.id
_entity.type
_entity.pdbx_description
1 polymer ?
#
loop_
_entity_poly.entity_id
_entity_poly.type
_entity_poly.pdbx_seq_one_letter_code
_entity_poly.pdbx_strand_id
1 'polypeptide(L)' 'MTRRTPQSQVFFTLNADRQLVQMVAFNDARAIKLGKRWLASGRVLDPAQLADAEFSLMALK' A
#
# COMPACT_ATOMS: atom_id res chain seq x y z
N MET A 1 0.38 -0.48 -9.27
CA MET A 1 -0.73 -1.42 -8.96
C MET A 1 -1.84 -0.71 -8.22
N THR A 2 -3.05 -1.26 -8.21
CA THR A 2 -4.23 -0.61 -7.61
C THR A 2 -5.02 -1.60 -6.76
N ARG A 3 -5.41 -1.16 -5.57
CA ARG A 3 -6.35 -1.85 -4.67
C ARG A 3 -7.66 -1.08 -4.63
N ARG A 4 -8.78 -1.78 -4.75
CA ARG A 4 -10.11 -1.18 -4.68
C ARG A 4 -10.95 -1.93 -3.65
N THR A 5 -11.59 -1.16 -2.78
CA THR A 5 -12.67 -1.64 -1.92
C THR A 5 -13.92 -0.80 -2.25
N PRO A 6 -15.11 -1.16 -1.76
CA PRO A 6 -16.30 -0.33 -2.01
C PRO A 6 -16.19 1.09 -1.43
N GLN A 7 -15.32 1.31 -0.43
CA GLN A 7 -15.17 2.60 0.26
C GLN A 7 -13.87 3.35 -0.05
N SER A 8 -12.87 2.69 -0.65
CA SER A 8 -11.55 3.28 -0.88
C SER A 8 -10.85 2.76 -2.12
N GLN A 9 -9.91 3.56 -2.61
CA GLN A 9 -9.03 3.19 -3.70
C GLN A 9 -7.60 3.61 -3.39
N VAL A 10 -6.65 2.70 -3.54
CA VAL A 10 -5.23 2.97 -3.28
C VAL A 10 -4.40 2.56 -4.49
N PHE A 11 -3.49 3.43 -4.89
CA PHE A 11 -2.50 3.21 -5.93
C PHE A 11 -1.13 3.13 -5.28
N PHE A 12 -0.36 2.11 -5.67
CA PHE A 12 1.02 1.90 -5.21
C PHE A 12 1.97 1.84 -6.41
N THR A 13 3.12 2.48 -6.26
CA THR A 13 4.27 2.35 -7.16
C THR A 13 5.42 1.79 -6.35
N LEU A 14 5.98 0.68 -6.82
CA LEU A 14 7.16 0.06 -6.20
C LEU A 14 8.39 0.25 -7.10
N ASN A 15 9.57 0.27 -6.50
CA ASN A 15 10.83 0.15 -7.22
C ASN A 15 11.14 -1.34 -7.56
N ALA A 16 12.31 -1.59 -8.14
CA ALA A 16 12.79 -2.93 -8.50
C ALA A 16 12.92 -3.86 -7.28
N ASP A 17 13.25 -3.32 -6.11
CA ASP A 17 13.37 -4.06 -4.83
C ASP A 17 12.01 -4.28 -4.15
N ARG A 18 10.91 -3.95 -4.83
CA ARG A 18 9.53 -4.03 -4.32
C ARG A 18 9.28 -3.17 -3.08
N GLN A 19 10.01 -2.07 -2.94
CA GLN A 19 9.78 -1.06 -1.92
C GLN A 19 8.87 0.05 -2.43
N LEU A 20 8.05 0.61 -1.56
CA LEU A 20 7.16 1.71 -1.93
C LEU A 20 7.96 2.96 -2.27
N VAL A 21 7.67 3.57 -3.43
CA VAL A 21 8.23 4.88 -3.82
C VAL A 21 7.16 5.95 -4.02
N GLN A 22 5.91 5.56 -4.26
CA GLN A 22 4.78 6.49 -4.36
C GLN A 22 3.48 5.79 -3.95
N MET A 23 2.60 6.55 -3.30
CA MET A 23 1.26 6.07 -2.97
C MET A 23 0.24 7.20 -3.05
N VAL A 24 -0.94 6.89 -3.61
CA VAL A 24 -2.10 7.76 -3.65
C VAL A 24 -3.29 6.99 -3.08
N ALA A 25 -3.96 7.51 -2.06
CA ALA A 25 -5.13 6.87 -1.46
C ALA A 25 -6.31 7.83 -1.42
N PHE A 26 -7.47 7.35 -1.83
CA PHE A 26 -8.75 8.03 -1.76
C PHE A 26 -9.58 7.44 -0.63
N ASN A 27 -10.09 8.30 0.26
CA ASN A 27 -10.93 7.92 1.40
C ASN A 27 -10.31 6.89 2.37
N ASP A 28 -8.97 6.82 2.46
CA ASP A 28 -8.27 5.89 3.36
C ASP A 28 -7.06 6.53 4.05
N ALA A 29 -7.32 7.32 5.09
CA ALA A 29 -6.28 7.95 5.89
C ALA A 29 -5.37 6.93 6.62
N ARG A 30 -5.87 5.71 6.89
CA ARG A 30 -5.08 4.65 7.53
C ARG A 30 -4.04 4.10 6.56
N ALA A 31 -4.42 3.89 5.30
CA ALA A 31 -3.48 3.53 4.23
C ALA A 31 -2.40 4.60 4.08
N ILE A 32 -2.74 5.89 4.07
CA ILE A 32 -1.75 6.99 4.02
C ILE A 32 -0.71 6.90 5.14
N LYS A 33 -1.16 6.73 6.40
CA LYS A 33 -0.24 6.61 7.54
C LYS A 33 0.69 5.40 7.42
N LEU A 34 0.17 4.29 6.91
CA LEU A 34 0.96 3.08 6.73
C LEU A 34 1.97 3.21 5.58
N GLY A 35 1.58 3.74 4.44
CA GLY A 35 2.50 3.97 3.31
C GLY A 35 3.63 4.93 3.67
N LYS A 36 3.37 5.97 4.47
CA LYS A 36 4.43 6.84 5.01
C LYS A 36 5.47 6.05 5.83
N ARG A 37 5.05 5.05 6.60
CA ARG A 37 5.98 4.20 7.35
C ARG A 37 6.79 3.30 6.42
N TRP A 38 6.17 2.69 5.41
CA TRP A 38 6.89 1.86 4.45
C TRP A 38 7.92 2.65 3.63
N LEU A 39 7.58 3.88 3.25
CA LEU A 39 8.52 4.81 2.60
C LEU A 39 9.72 5.10 3.49
N ALA A 40 9.50 5.35 4.79
CA ALA A 40 10.57 5.66 5.72
C ALA A 40 11.46 4.44 6.04
N SER A 41 10.89 3.22 6.05
CA SER A 41 11.63 2.01 6.41
C SER A 41 12.26 1.26 5.23
N GLY A 42 11.89 1.60 3.99
CA GLY A 42 12.29 0.82 2.81
C GLY A 42 11.76 -0.62 2.86
N ARG A 43 10.53 -0.81 3.38
CA ARG A 43 9.95 -2.15 3.50
C ARG A 43 9.78 -2.80 2.12
N VAL A 44 10.25 -4.04 1.99
CA VAL A 44 9.93 -4.90 0.83
C VAL A 44 8.48 -5.38 0.95
N LEU A 45 7.69 -5.13 -0.08
CA LEU A 45 6.26 -5.43 -0.15
C LEU A 45 5.98 -6.52 -1.18
N ASP A 46 4.95 -7.33 -0.93
CA ASP A 46 4.47 -8.29 -1.92
C ASP A 46 3.37 -7.65 -2.78
N PRO A 47 3.56 -7.51 -4.11
CA PRO A 47 2.54 -6.99 -5.01
C PRO A 47 1.21 -7.75 -4.95
N ALA A 48 1.22 -9.06 -4.69
CA ALA A 48 0.00 -9.85 -4.60
C ALA A 48 -0.85 -9.44 -3.40
N GLN A 49 -0.22 -9.25 -2.24
CA GLN A 49 -0.89 -8.80 -1.01
C GLN A 49 -1.41 -7.36 -1.13
N LEU A 50 -0.70 -6.50 -1.87
CA LEU A 50 -1.12 -5.12 -2.11
C LEU A 50 -2.34 -5.02 -3.04
N ALA A 51 -2.49 -5.94 -3.99
CA ALA A 51 -3.64 -5.98 -4.90
C ALA A 51 -4.87 -6.64 -4.27
N ASP A 52 -4.68 -7.50 -3.28
CA ASP A 52 -5.75 -8.21 -2.59
C ASP A 52 -6.61 -7.26 -1.72
N ALA A 53 -7.91 -7.21 -2.02
CA ALA A 53 -8.87 -6.40 -1.27
C ALA A 53 -9.18 -7.00 0.11
N GLU A 54 -9.16 -8.33 0.23
CA GLU A 54 -9.46 -9.06 1.47
C GLU A 54 -8.26 -9.08 2.43
N PHE A 55 -7.05 -8.92 1.89
CA PHE A 55 -5.84 -8.83 2.71
C PHE A 55 -5.81 -7.53 3.56
N SER A 56 -5.55 -7.69 4.85
CA SER A 56 -5.37 -6.55 5.75
C SER A 56 -3.97 -5.97 5.61
N LEU A 57 -3.85 -4.81 4.96
CA LEU A 57 -2.58 -4.06 4.89
C LEU A 57 -1.97 -3.80 6.28
N MET A 58 -2.79 -3.71 7.33
CA MET A 58 -2.30 -3.51 8.70
C MET A 58 -1.51 -4.68 9.27
N ALA A 59 -1.57 -5.87 8.66
CA ALA A 59 -0.70 -6.99 8.98
C ALA A 59 0.77 -6.74 8.56
N LEU A 60 1.01 -5.76 7.69
CA LEU A 60 2.33 -5.37 7.17
C LEU A 60 2.91 -4.13 7.85
N LYS A 61 2.48 -3.80 9.08
CA LYS A 61 2.99 -2.66 9.85
C LYS A 61 4.51 -2.70 10.03
#